data_AF-A0A256Z946-F1
#
_entry.id   AF-A0A256Z946-F1
#
_cell.length_a   1.000
_cell.length_b   1.000
_cell.length_c   1.000
_cell.angle_alpha   90.00
_cell.angle_beta   90.00
_cell.angle_gamma   90.00
#
_symmetry.space_group_name_H-M   'P 1'
#
loop_
_entity.id
_entity.type
_entity.pdbx_description
1 polymer ?
#
loop_
_entity_poly.entity_id
_entity_poly.type
_entity_poly.pdbx_seq_one_letter_code
_entity_poly.pdbx_strand_id
1 'polypeptide(L)' 'MLDLAYRLRITYYGASYVVTASELGLPLVTDDVELRRRLKSNTNIVVEVLSKEVEVISSNEYIARKRHPFET' A
#
# COMPACT_ATOMS: atom_id res chain seq x y z
N MET A 1 11.43 -4.83 5.74
CA MET A 1 10.36 -5.81 5.42
C MET A 1 9.86 -6.58 6.64
N LEU A 2 10.72 -7.33 7.36
CA LEU A 2 10.26 -8.18 8.48
C LEU A 2 9.64 -7.39 9.64
N ASP A 3 10.22 -6.24 10.02
CA ASP A 3 9.66 -5.36 11.05
C ASP A 3 8.25 -4.87 10.69
N LEU A 4 8.07 -4.39 9.45
CA LEU A 4 6.76 -4.00 8.93
C LEU A 4 5.75 -5.16 8.98
N ALA A 5 6.17 -6.36 8.58
CA ALA A 5 5.32 -7.55 8.61
C ALA A 5 4.85 -7.86 10.03
N TYR A 6 5.76 -7.81 11.00
CA TYR A 6 5.48 -8.06 12.40
C TYR A 6 4.53 -7.01 12.98
N ARG A 7 4.85 -5.71 12.83
CA ARG A 7 4.08 -4.61 13.43
C ARG A 7 2.68 -4.49 12.86
N LEU A 8 2.51 -4.74 11.56
CA LEU A 8 1.20 -4.74 10.90
C LEU A 8 0.49 -6.09 11.00
N ARG A 9 1.13 -7.14 11.54
CA ARG A 9 0.73 -8.56 11.49
C ARG A 9 0.22 -9.00 10.11
N ILE A 10 0.97 -8.65 9.07
CA ILE A 10 0.76 -9.10 7.69
C ILE A 10 1.77 -10.18 7.32
N THR A 11 1.55 -10.87 6.21
CA THR A 11 2.53 -11.84 5.71
C THR A 11 3.81 -11.14 5.28
N TYR A 12 4.92 -11.89 5.29
CA TYR A 12 6.19 -11.40 4.74
C TYR A 12 6.03 -10.96 3.27
N TYR A 13 5.24 -11.71 2.48
CA TYR A 13 4.90 -11.35 1.10
C TYR A 13 4.15 -10.02 1.01
N GLY A 14 3.12 -9.82 1.84
CA GLY A 14 2.41 -8.53 1.91
C GLY A 14 3.34 -7.36 2.23
N ALA A 15 4.24 -7.54 3.21
CA ALA A 15 5.23 -6.51 3.54
C ALA A 15 6.23 -6.24 2.41
N SER A 16 6.65 -7.26 1.67
CA SER A 16 7.56 -7.09 0.53
C SER A 16 6.95 -6.23 -0.59
N TYR A 17 5.66 -6.39 -0.89
CA TYR A 17 4.97 -5.54 -1.86
C TYR A 17 4.82 -4.10 -1.40
N VAL A 18 4.53 -3.88 -0.10
CA VAL A 18 4.43 -2.54 0.48
C VAL A 18 5.77 -1.82 0.44
N VAL A 19 6.85 -2.49 0.84
CA VAL A 19 8.20 -1.92 0.80
C VAL A 19 8.61 -1.59 -0.64
N THR A 20 8.40 -2.51 -1.58
CA THR A 20 8.72 -2.30 -3.00
C THR A 20 7.96 -1.09 -3.56
N ALA A 21 6.65 -0.98 -3.27
CA ALA A 21 5.85 0.17 -3.70
C ALA A 21 6.39 1.50 -3.13
N SER A 22 6.76 1.51 -1.84
CA SER A 22 7.34 2.68 -1.16
C SER A 22 8.70 3.09 -1.74
N GLU A 23 9.57 2.14 -2.03
CA GLU A 23 10.88 2.37 -2.62
C GLU A 23 10.77 2.96 -4.03
N LEU A 24 9.82 2.46 -4.83
CA LEU A 24 9.56 2.92 -6.18
C LEU A 24 8.70 4.20 -6.24
N GLY A 25 8.12 4.64 -5.12
CA GLY A 25 7.20 5.79 -5.09
C GLY A 25 5.92 5.54 -5.90
N LEU A 26 5.46 4.29 -5.96
CA LEU A 26 4.26 3.89 -6.70
C LEU A 26 3.14 3.48 -5.73
N PRO A 27 1.87 3.61 -6.14
CA PRO A 27 0.76 3.05 -5.37
C PRO A 27 0.84 1.52 -5.36
N LEU A 28 0.53 0.92 -4.21
CA LEU A 28 0.29 -0.51 -4.12
C LEU A 28 -1.13 -0.82 -4.62
N VAL A 29 -1.22 -1.42 -5.80
CA VAL A 29 -2.49 -1.93 -6.35
C VAL A 29 -2.70 -3.37 -5.87
N THR A 30 -3.74 -3.61 -5.06
CA THR A 30 -4.07 -4.95 -4.56
C THR A 30 -5.54 -5.08 -4.20
N ASP A 31 -6.13 -6.25 -4.47
CA ASP A 31 -7.49 -6.61 -4.06
C ASP A 31 -7.54 -7.36 -2.73
N ASP A 32 -6.39 -7.55 -2.07
CA ASP A 32 -6.31 -8.06 -0.70
C ASP A 32 -6.92 -7.05 0.28
N VAL A 33 -8.17 -7.29 0.66
CA VAL A 33 -8.96 -6.42 1.54
C VAL A 33 -8.31 -6.27 2.92
N GLU A 34 -7.75 -7.35 3.47
CA GLU A 34 -7.17 -7.34 4.82
C GLU A 34 -5.84 -6.57 4.85
N LEU A 35 -4.99 -6.74 3.84
CA LEU A 35 -3.77 -5.95 3.69
C LEU A 35 -4.10 -4.45 3.57
N ARG A 36 -5.07 -4.08 2.70
CA ARG A 36 -5.49 -2.68 2.56
C ARG A 36 -6.01 -2.11 3.87
N ARG A 37 -6.85 -2.87 4.59
CA ARG A 37 -7.41 -2.46 5.88
C ARG A 37 -6.29 -2.20 6.89
N ARG A 38 -5.33 -3.11 7.01
CA ARG A 38 -4.20 -2.97 7.94
C ARG A 38 -3.32 -1.77 7.63
N LEU A 39 -3.02 -1.53 6.36
CA LEU A 39 -2.24 -0.36 5.94
C LEU A 39 -2.97 0.95 6.24
N LYS A 40 -4.26 1.04 5.87
CA LYS A 40 -5.09 2.23 6.11
C LYS A 40 -5.33 2.51 7.59
N SER A 41 -5.47 1.48 8.42
CA SER A 41 -5.69 1.65 9.88
C SER A 41 -4.41 1.92 10.67
N ASN A 42 -3.22 1.77 10.07
CA ASN A 42 -1.94 1.90 10.77
C ASN A 42 -0.95 2.77 9.99
N THR A 43 -1.42 3.85 9.36
CA THR A 43 -0.59 4.77 8.56
C THR A 43 0.61 5.29 9.35
N ASN A 44 0.46 5.53 10.66
CA ASN A 44 1.55 5.94 11.54
C ASN A 44 2.69 4.91 11.57
N ILE A 45 2.38 3.61 11.65
CA ILE A 45 3.39 2.53 11.63
C ILE A 45 4.08 2.49 10.26
N VAL A 46 3.30 2.64 9.18
CA VAL A 46 3.85 2.63 7.81
C VAL A 46 4.85 3.78 7.63
N VAL A 47 4.47 5.00 8.02
CA VAL A 47 5.34 6.19 7.93
C VAL A 47 6.56 6.05 8.84
N GLU A 48 6.40 5.53 10.05
CA GLU A 48 7.54 5.32 10.97
C GLU A 48 8.57 4.33 10.39
N VAL A 49 8.12 3.22 9.81
CA VAL A 49 9.00 2.16 9.31
C VAL A 49 9.59 2.51 7.95
N LEU A 50 8.83 3.17 7.07
CA LEU A 50 9.22 3.43 5.68
C LEU A 50 9.63 4.88 5.41
N SER A 51 9.48 5.77 6.39
CA SER A 51 9.68 7.22 6.26
C SER A 51 8.82 7.88 5.17
N LYS A 52 7.80 7.17 4.66
CA LYS A 52 6.93 7.59 3.56
C LYS A 52 5.55 6.99 3.74
N GLU A 53 4.54 7.70 3.25
CA GLU A 53 3.22 7.10 3.04
C GLU A 53 3.25 6.16 1.83
N VAL A 54 2.40 5.14 1.87
CA VAL A 54 2.17 4.23 0.73
C VAL A 54 0.70 4.29 0.40
N GLU A 55 0.38 4.85 -0.76
CA GLU A 55 -0.98 4.79 -1.28
C GLU A 55 -1.35 3.34 -1.60
N VAL A 56 -2.51 2.87 -1.11
CA VAL A 56 -3.02 1.53 -1.39
C VAL A 56 -4.42 1.59 -1.99
N ILE A 57 -4.58 0.99 -3.18
CA ILE A 57 -5.81 1.02 -3.97
C ILE A 57 -6.17 -0.37 -4.51
N SER A 58 -7.45 -0.57 -4.81
CA SER A 58 -7.96 -1.73 -5.54
C SER A 58 -7.64 -1.66 -7.04
N SER A 59 -7.76 -2.81 -7.72
CA SER A 59 -7.69 -2.85 -9.18
C SER A 59 -8.79 -2.00 -9.82
N ASN A 60 -9.99 -1.98 -9.23
CA ASN A 60 -11.12 -1.17 -9.69
C ASN A 60 -10.83 0.33 -9.58
N GLU A 61 -10.26 0.79 -8.46
CA GLU A 61 -9.83 2.19 -8.29
C GLU A 61 -8.74 2.57 -9.29
N TYR A 62 -7.77 1.68 -9.54
CA TYR A 62 -6.73 1.90 -10.54
C TYR A 62 -7.30 2.05 -11.96
N ILE A 63 -8.21 1.15 -12.36
CA ILE A 63 -8.88 1.20 -13.66
C ILE A 63 -9.73 2.47 -13.80
N ALA A 64 -10.47 2.85 -12.75
CA ALA A 64 -11.27 4.07 -12.74
C ALA A 64 -10.41 5.32 -12.98
N ARG A 65 -9.26 5.43 -12.29
CA ARG A 65 -8.31 6.55 -12.51
C ARG A 65 -7.79 6.61 -13.94
N LYS A 66 -7.54 5.47 -14.57
CA LYS A 66 -7.08 5.41 -15.97
C LYS A 66 -8.16 5.74 -16.99
N ARG A 67 -9.45 5.63 -16.64
CA ARG A 67 -10.57 6.02 -17.51
C ARG A 67 -10.85 7.53 -17.51
N HIS A 68 -10.35 8.29 -16.53
CA HIS A 68 -10.46 9.76 -16.46
C HIS A 68 -9.09 10.49 -16.63
N PRO A 69 -8.36 10.34 -17.76
CA PRO A 69 -7.11 11.07 -17.96
C PRO A 69 -7.27 12.54 -18.40
N PHE A 70 -8.51 13.05 -18.59
CA PHE A 70 -8.77 14.37 -19.19
C PHE A 70 -9.87 15.20 -18.48
N GLU A 71 -9.93 15.16 -17.16
CA GLU A 71 -10.72 16.14 -16.39
C GLU A 71 -9.77 16.99 -15.53
N THR A 72 -9.18 18.00 -16.18
CA THR A 72 -8.56 19.19 -15.60
C THR A 72 -8.95 20.38 -16.45
#